data_AF-A0A839WIQ1-F1
#
_entry.id   AF-A0A839WIQ1-F1
#
_cell.length_a   1.000
_cell.length_b   1.000
_cell.length_c   1.000
_cell.angle_alpha   90.00
_cell.angle_beta   90.00
_cell.angle_gamma   90.00
#
_symmetry.space_group_name_H-M   'P 1'
#
loop_
_entity.id
_entity.type
_entity.pdbx_description
1 polymer ?
#
loop_
_entity_poly.entity_id
_entity_poly.type
_entity_poly.pdbx_seq_one_letter_code
_entity_poly.pdbx_strand_id
1 'polypeptide(L)'
;MPWIPLLVAMTLSVDAPPPAPVDCSVDRDAMLALSIDAFDQDINGGWRPLGEGRGCHLAAAELIAEYRRVHRPDGHNLLDWHEAQLRAKGGQTAEAIALMRRSTRGEEGDRSGWNAYVAGSLAFLEGDRAGLHAAREALSAVPPPPGLQARPGFVTVQGPEGTPIEIPWPPNLDVLEAFERCFGDSYRHAYESPQCRRQTP
;
A
#
# COMPACT_ATOMS: atom_id res chain seq x y z
N MET A 1 12.85 19.95 -69.40
CA MET A 1 12.10 20.03 -68.13
C MET A 1 11.56 18.64 -67.80
N PRO A 2 12.15 17.87 -66.88
CA PRO A 2 11.52 16.63 -66.42
C PRO A 2 10.78 16.85 -65.09
N TRP A 3 9.59 16.28 -65.02
CA TRP A 3 8.66 16.29 -63.90
C TRP A 3 9.02 15.11 -62.98
N ILE A 4 9.22 15.38 -61.68
CA ILE A 4 9.42 14.33 -60.67
C ILE A 4 8.08 14.13 -59.93
N PRO A 5 7.50 12.92 -59.89
CA PRO A 5 6.28 12.67 -59.16
C PRO A 5 6.60 12.47 -57.67
N LEU A 6 5.84 13.15 -56.81
CA LEU A 6 5.92 12.99 -55.36
C LEU A 6 5.06 11.77 -54.96
N LEU A 7 5.70 10.70 -54.50
CA LEU A 7 5.03 9.53 -53.92
C LEU A 7 4.76 9.80 -52.43
N VAL A 8 3.49 9.94 -52.08
CA VAL A 8 3.02 9.97 -50.68
C VAL A 8 2.90 8.53 -50.20
N ALA A 9 3.75 8.13 -49.25
CA ALA A 9 3.63 6.86 -48.55
C ALA A 9 2.60 7.02 -47.41
N MET A 10 1.44 6.37 -47.56
CA MET A 10 0.48 6.22 -46.46
C MET A 10 0.93 5.08 -45.54
N THR A 11 1.33 5.40 -44.31
CA THR A 11 1.57 4.41 -43.26
C THR A 11 0.22 4.00 -42.66
N LEU A 12 -0.17 2.74 -42.84
CA LEU A 12 -1.30 2.15 -42.14
C LEU A 12 -0.88 1.86 -40.70
N SER A 13 -1.41 2.61 -39.74
CA SER A 13 -1.31 2.26 -38.32
C SER A 13 -2.18 1.03 -38.06
N VAL A 14 -1.57 -0.09 -37.70
CA VAL A 14 -2.29 -1.25 -37.16
C VAL A 14 -2.57 -0.96 -35.69
N ASP A 15 -3.82 -0.64 -35.39
CA ASP A 15 -4.30 -0.54 -34.01
C ASP A 15 -4.28 -1.95 -33.39
N ALA A 16 -3.49 -2.12 -32.33
CA ALA A 16 -3.52 -3.35 -31.55
C ALA A 16 -4.88 -3.44 -30.81
N PRO A 17 -5.50 -4.63 -30.72
CA PRO A 17 -6.74 -4.79 -29.96
C PRO A 17 -6.51 -4.41 -28.50
N PRO A 18 -7.53 -3.84 -27.82
CA PRO A 18 -7.40 -3.47 -26.42
C PRO A 18 -7.09 -4.70 -25.56
N PRO A 19 -6.31 -4.54 -24.47
CA PRO A 19 -6.00 -5.64 -23.58
C PRO A 19 -7.29 -6.25 -23.01
N ALA A 20 -7.29 -7.56 -22.81
CA ALA A 20 -8.40 -8.27 -22.18
C ALA A 20 -8.68 -7.71 -20.77
N PRO A 21 -9.95 -7.70 -20.32
CA PRO A 21 -10.28 -7.24 -18.99
C PRO A 21 -9.60 -8.12 -17.94
N VAL A 22 -9.13 -7.50 -16.86
CA VAL A 22 -8.55 -8.22 -15.72
C VAL A 22 -9.65 -9.04 -15.04
N ASP A 23 -9.41 -10.35 -14.92
CA ASP A 23 -10.27 -11.21 -14.12
C ASP A 23 -9.97 -10.99 -12.62
N CYS A 24 -10.99 -10.59 -11.87
CA CYS A 24 -10.93 -10.38 -10.42
C CYS A 24 -11.66 -11.47 -9.62
N SER A 25 -11.95 -12.62 -10.23
CA SER A 25 -12.55 -13.76 -9.56
C SER A 25 -11.53 -14.56 -8.73
N VAL A 26 -12.02 -15.19 -7.66
CA VAL A 26 -11.30 -16.14 -6.81
C VAL A 26 -12.27 -17.21 -6.34
N ASP A 27 -11.75 -18.37 -5.95
CA ASP A 27 -12.52 -19.35 -5.18
C ASP A 27 -12.76 -18.81 -3.77
N ARG A 28 -13.94 -18.21 -3.56
CA ARG A 28 -14.28 -17.53 -2.30
C ARG A 28 -14.31 -18.49 -1.12
N ASP A 29 -14.82 -19.71 -1.30
CA ASP A 29 -14.95 -20.68 -0.22
C ASP A 29 -13.56 -21.16 0.22
N ALA A 30 -12.67 -21.43 -0.74
CA ALA A 30 -11.27 -21.75 -0.43
C ALA A 30 -10.56 -20.60 0.30
N MET A 31 -10.79 -19.35 -0.12
CA MET A 31 -10.19 -18.17 0.51
C MET A 31 -10.67 -17.98 1.96
N LEU A 32 -11.97 -18.16 2.21
CA LEU A 32 -12.55 -18.03 3.55
C LEU A 32 -12.19 -19.22 4.47
N ALA A 33 -11.72 -20.34 3.92
CA ALA A 33 -11.27 -21.49 4.69
C ALA A 33 -9.80 -21.37 5.20
N LEU A 34 -9.04 -20.37 4.72
CA LEU A 34 -7.66 -20.14 5.15
C LEU A 34 -7.58 -19.75 6.63
N SER A 35 -6.44 -20.05 7.26
CA SER A 35 -6.11 -19.45 8.57
C SER A 35 -5.82 -17.96 8.40
N ILE A 36 -5.91 -17.18 9.49
CA ILE A 36 -5.65 -15.74 9.43
C ILE A 36 -4.24 -15.42 8.90
N ASP A 37 -3.23 -16.21 9.28
CA ASP A 37 -1.87 -16.02 8.80
C ASP A 37 -1.75 -16.30 7.30
N ALA A 38 -2.36 -17.39 6.82
CA ALA A 38 -2.35 -17.73 5.39
C ALA A 38 -3.19 -16.75 4.55
N PHE A 39 -4.25 -16.18 5.13
CA PHE A 39 -5.09 -15.21 4.45
C PHE A 39 -4.44 -13.82 4.38
N ASP A 40 -3.80 -13.35 5.46
CA ASP A 40 -3.39 -11.96 5.61
C ASP A 40 -1.87 -11.72 5.54
N GLN A 41 -1.07 -12.66 6.04
CA GLN A 41 0.36 -12.50 6.24
C GLN A 41 1.21 -13.18 5.16
N ASP A 42 0.66 -14.17 4.44
CA ASP A 42 1.35 -14.75 3.28
C ASP A 42 1.46 -13.73 2.14
N ILE A 43 2.71 -13.38 1.78
CA ILE A 43 2.98 -12.41 0.72
C ILE A 43 2.69 -12.95 -0.69
N ASN A 44 2.71 -14.27 -0.86
CA ASN A 44 2.47 -14.95 -2.14
C ASN A 44 1.07 -15.57 -2.24
N GLY A 45 0.36 -15.68 -1.11
CA GLY A 45 -0.97 -16.25 -0.99
C GLY A 45 -2.00 -15.26 -0.46
N GLY A 46 -3.12 -15.79 0.03
CA GLY A 46 -4.13 -14.95 0.65
C GLY A 46 -4.77 -13.95 -0.32
N TRP A 47 -5.12 -12.76 0.19
CA TRP A 47 -5.76 -11.73 -0.62
C TRP A 47 -4.81 -10.96 -1.54
N ARG A 48 -3.49 -11.02 -1.31
CA ARG A 48 -2.48 -10.18 -2.00
C ARG A 48 -2.38 -10.42 -3.50
N PRO A 49 -2.36 -11.66 -4.03
CA PRO A 49 -2.34 -11.91 -5.48
C PRO A 49 -3.53 -11.27 -6.21
N LEU A 50 -4.71 -11.22 -5.58
CA LEU A 50 -5.87 -10.54 -6.14
C LEU A 50 -5.70 -9.02 -6.09
N GLY A 51 -5.43 -8.47 -4.91
CA GLY A 51 -5.36 -7.02 -4.70
C GLY A 51 -4.14 -6.39 -5.35
N GLU A 52 -2.95 -6.73 -4.88
CA GLU A 52 -1.68 -6.14 -5.29
C GLU A 52 -1.17 -6.73 -6.61
N GLY A 53 -1.34 -8.04 -6.82
CA GLY A 53 -0.83 -8.74 -7.99
C GLY A 53 -1.60 -8.41 -9.29
N ARG A 54 -2.93 -8.49 -9.24
CA ARG A 54 -3.80 -8.20 -10.40
C ARG A 54 -4.34 -6.76 -10.42
N GLY A 55 -4.13 -5.99 -9.35
CA GLY A 55 -4.70 -4.64 -9.21
C GLY A 55 -6.21 -4.63 -8.93
N CYS A 56 -6.79 -5.77 -8.52
CA CYS A 56 -8.20 -5.90 -8.21
C CYS A 56 -8.52 -5.41 -6.79
N HIS A 57 -8.15 -4.15 -6.49
CA HIS A 57 -8.17 -3.61 -5.13
C HIS A 57 -9.53 -3.74 -4.44
N LEU A 58 -10.60 -3.32 -5.11
CA LEU A 58 -11.95 -3.38 -4.52
C LEU A 58 -12.44 -4.81 -4.32
N ALA A 59 -12.13 -5.74 -5.24
CA ALA A 59 -12.50 -7.14 -5.06
C ALA A 59 -11.76 -7.78 -3.88
N ALA A 60 -10.48 -7.44 -3.69
CA ALA A 60 -9.71 -7.87 -2.53
C ALA A 60 -10.20 -7.22 -1.22
N ALA A 61 -10.59 -5.94 -1.24
CA ALA A 61 -11.19 -5.28 -0.07
C ALA A 61 -12.49 -5.97 0.36
N GLU A 62 -13.37 -6.32 -0.58
CA GLU A 62 -14.59 -7.07 -0.29
C GLU A 62 -14.29 -8.48 0.25
N LEU A 63 -13.24 -9.14 -0.25
CA LEU A 63 -12.80 -10.43 0.27
C LEU A 63 -12.32 -10.32 1.73
N ILE A 64 -11.54 -9.29 2.07
CA ILE A 64 -11.08 -9.04 3.44
C ILE A 64 -12.28 -8.71 4.36
N ALA A 65 -13.19 -7.86 3.89
CA ALA A 65 -14.40 -7.52 4.65
C ALA A 65 -15.23 -8.76 4.99
N GLU A 66 -15.39 -9.67 4.02
CA GLU A 66 -16.08 -10.94 4.22
C GLU A 66 -15.35 -11.84 5.22
N TYR A 67 -14.02 -11.99 5.07
CA TYR A 67 -13.21 -12.77 5.99
C TYR A 67 -13.35 -12.27 7.43
N ARG A 68 -13.26 -10.96 7.65
CA ARG A 68 -13.45 -10.33 8.97
C ARG A 68 -14.84 -10.61 9.54
N ARG A 69 -15.88 -10.56 8.71
CA ARG A 69 -17.27 -10.84 9.12
C ARG A 69 -17.46 -12.29 9.55
N VAL A 70 -16.89 -13.23 8.81
CA VAL A 70 -17.01 -14.68 9.06
C VAL A 70 -16.21 -15.09 10.29
N HIS A 71 -14.94 -14.71 10.35
CA HIS A 71 -14.00 -15.19 11.36
C HIS A 71 -14.01 -14.38 12.66
N ARG A 72 -14.44 -13.10 12.60
CA ARG A 72 -14.37 -12.14 13.73
C ARG A 72 -13.04 -12.23 14.49
N PRO A 73 -11.91 -12.08 13.79
CA PRO A 73 -10.62 -12.28 14.41
C PRO A 73 -10.40 -11.25 15.53
N ASP A 74 -10.07 -11.74 16.72
CA ASP A 74 -9.78 -10.90 17.87
C ASP A 74 -8.37 -10.28 17.80
N GLY A 75 -8.15 -9.25 18.61
CA GLY A 75 -6.83 -8.61 18.76
C GLY A 75 -6.45 -7.66 17.62
N HIS A 76 -5.17 -7.28 17.57
CA HIS A 76 -4.63 -6.32 16.61
C HIS A 76 -4.19 -7.00 15.31
N ASN A 77 -5.13 -7.64 14.60
CA ASN A 77 -4.88 -8.07 13.22
C ASN A 77 -4.91 -6.88 12.27
N LEU A 78 -4.15 -6.95 11.17
CA LEU A 78 -3.98 -5.84 10.22
C LEU A 78 -5.10 -5.77 9.17
N LEU A 79 -6.16 -6.58 9.29
CA LEU A 79 -7.19 -6.69 8.26
C LEU A 79 -7.99 -5.39 8.07
N ASP A 80 -8.30 -4.65 9.15
CA ASP A 80 -8.90 -3.31 9.03
C ASP A 80 -8.02 -2.38 8.19
N TRP A 81 -6.71 -2.41 8.42
CA TRP A 81 -5.74 -1.58 7.70
C TRP A 81 -5.58 -2.00 6.23
N HIS A 82 -5.45 -3.30 5.96
CA HIS A 82 -5.30 -3.83 4.61
C HIS A 82 -6.55 -3.58 3.76
N GLU A 83 -7.74 -3.80 4.32
CA GLU A 83 -9.00 -3.43 3.67
C GLU A 83 -9.01 -1.92 3.37
N ALA A 84 -8.63 -1.08 4.34
CA ALA A 84 -8.62 0.37 4.15
C ALA A 84 -7.72 0.82 3.00
N GLN A 85 -6.50 0.30 2.92
CA GLN A 85 -5.56 0.64 1.85
C GLN A 85 -6.12 0.25 0.48
N LEU A 86 -6.70 -0.94 0.35
CA LEU A 86 -7.29 -1.40 -0.89
C LEU A 86 -8.51 -0.54 -1.30
N ARG A 87 -9.36 -0.17 -0.34
CA ARG A 87 -10.46 0.77 -0.56
C ARG A 87 -9.95 2.13 -1.02
N ALA A 88 -8.93 2.68 -0.37
CA ALA A 88 -8.30 3.94 -0.76
C ALA A 88 -7.71 3.88 -2.18
N LYS A 89 -6.99 2.79 -2.51
CA LYS A 89 -6.45 2.57 -3.85
C LYS A 89 -7.54 2.43 -4.92
N GLY A 90 -8.71 1.92 -4.54
CA GLY A 90 -9.90 1.82 -5.38
C GLY A 90 -10.78 3.07 -5.40
N GLY A 91 -10.41 4.15 -4.71
CA GLY A 91 -11.14 5.42 -4.67
C GLY A 91 -12.29 5.50 -3.65
N GLN A 92 -12.47 4.49 -2.80
CA GLN A 92 -13.43 4.48 -1.69
C GLN A 92 -12.86 5.19 -0.45
N THR A 93 -12.65 6.51 -0.58
CA THR A 93 -11.96 7.33 0.43
C THR A 93 -12.66 7.36 1.78
N ALA A 94 -13.99 7.51 1.81
CA ALA A 94 -14.74 7.64 3.05
C ALA A 94 -14.70 6.34 3.88
N GLU A 95 -14.86 5.20 3.20
CA GLU A 95 -14.77 3.87 3.79
C GLU A 95 -13.36 3.60 4.30
N ALA A 96 -12.35 3.94 3.49
CA ALA A 96 -10.95 3.80 3.87
C ALA A 96 -10.62 4.59 5.14
N ILE A 97 -11.05 5.85 5.24
CA ILE A 97 -10.86 6.68 6.44
C ILE A 97 -11.47 6.01 7.67
N ALA A 98 -12.72 5.52 7.56
CA ALA A 98 -13.39 4.85 8.67
C ALA A 98 -12.66 3.59 9.13
N LEU A 99 -12.10 2.81 8.19
CA LEU A 99 -11.29 1.61 8.48
C LEU A 99 -9.93 1.96 9.10
N MET A 100 -9.19 2.92 8.53
CA MET A 100 -7.90 3.36 9.05
C MET A 100 -8.01 3.84 10.49
N ARG A 101 -9.06 4.60 10.82
CA ARG A 101 -9.34 5.04 12.21
C ARG A 101 -9.50 3.88 13.19
N ARG A 102 -10.05 2.74 12.77
CA ARG A 102 -10.17 1.54 13.64
C ARG A 102 -8.86 0.79 13.84
N SER A 103 -7.91 0.97 12.94
CA SER A 103 -6.61 0.30 13.01
C SER A 103 -5.61 0.96 13.98
N THR A 104 -5.94 2.10 14.59
CA THR A 104 -5.08 2.74 15.58
C THR A 104 -4.84 1.83 16.77
N ARG A 105 -3.65 1.91 17.37
CA ARG A 105 -3.26 1.15 18.55
C ARG A 105 -3.30 2.04 19.79
N GLY A 106 -3.53 1.45 20.96
CA GLY A 106 -3.29 2.14 22.22
C GLY A 106 -1.81 2.51 22.37
N GLU A 107 -1.50 3.50 23.22
CA GLU A 107 -0.14 4.06 23.37
C GLU A 107 0.93 2.99 23.65
N GLU A 108 0.62 2.00 24.51
CA GLU A 108 1.55 0.90 24.83
C GLU A 108 1.90 0.01 23.62
N GLY A 109 1.00 -0.06 22.63
CA GLY A 109 1.15 -0.86 21.41
C GLY A 109 1.81 -0.13 20.24
N ASP A 110 2.12 1.17 20.38
CA ASP A 110 2.56 2.07 19.29
C ASP A 110 4.08 2.33 19.28
N ARG A 111 4.87 1.32 19.62
CA ARG A 111 6.34 1.46 19.78
C ARG A 111 7.09 1.77 18.47
N SER A 112 6.47 1.57 17.31
CA SER A 112 7.08 1.77 15.99
C SER A 112 6.56 3.00 15.25
N GLY A 113 5.72 3.83 15.88
CA GLY A 113 5.10 4.98 15.20
C GLY A 113 3.95 4.60 14.27
N TRP A 114 3.28 3.47 14.53
CA TRP A 114 2.11 3.05 13.77
C TRP A 114 1.02 4.12 13.73
N ASN A 115 0.70 4.77 14.85
CA ASN A 115 -0.37 5.77 14.85
C ASN A 115 0.04 7.05 14.08
N ALA A 116 1.33 7.40 14.07
CA ALA A 116 1.81 8.50 13.23
C ALA A 116 1.67 8.17 11.74
N TYR A 117 1.95 6.91 11.36
CA TYR A 117 1.70 6.44 10.00
C TYR A 117 0.20 6.46 9.61
N VAL A 118 -0.67 5.99 10.51
CA VAL A 118 -2.13 6.05 10.32
C VAL A 118 -2.59 7.50 10.18
N ALA A 119 -2.13 8.39 11.06
CA ALA A 119 -2.49 9.81 11.05
C ALA A 119 -2.07 10.50 9.73
N GLY A 120 -0.85 10.24 9.25
CA GLY A 120 -0.39 10.80 7.98
C GLY A 120 -1.18 10.28 6.78
N SER A 121 -1.56 8.99 6.79
CA SER A 121 -2.40 8.40 5.74
C SER A 121 -3.81 8.98 5.72
N LEU A 122 -4.41 9.19 6.91
CA LEU A 122 -5.69 9.88 7.06
C LEU A 122 -5.62 11.31 6.55
N ALA A 123 -4.60 12.07 6.97
CA ALA A 123 -4.42 13.45 6.56
C ALA A 123 -4.24 13.59 5.04
N PHE A 124 -3.52 12.67 4.39
CA PHE A 124 -3.43 12.63 2.94
C PHE A 124 -4.82 12.42 2.28
N LEU A 125 -5.59 11.44 2.76
CA LEU A 125 -6.94 11.16 2.24
C LEU A 125 -7.93 12.30 2.48
N GLU A 126 -7.76 13.04 3.57
CA GLU A 126 -8.59 14.19 3.95
C GLU A 126 -8.15 15.50 3.29
N GLY A 127 -7.04 15.50 2.54
CA GLY A 127 -6.49 16.70 1.93
C GLY A 127 -5.90 17.68 2.95
N ASP A 128 -5.51 17.19 4.14
CA ASP A 128 -4.86 17.97 5.19
C ASP A 128 -3.34 17.91 5.05
N ARG A 129 -2.77 18.87 4.31
CA ARG A 129 -1.32 18.97 4.12
C ARG A 129 -0.58 19.22 5.43
N ALA A 130 -1.16 20.03 6.32
CA ALA A 130 -0.51 20.37 7.59
C ALA A 130 -0.48 19.17 8.53
N GLY A 131 -1.60 18.43 8.61
CA GLY A 131 -1.68 17.17 9.35
C GLY A 131 -0.74 16.10 8.81
N LEU A 132 -0.61 15.97 7.48
CA LEU A 132 0.33 15.03 6.87
C LEU A 132 1.77 15.35 7.26
N HIS A 133 2.15 16.63 7.18
CA HIS A 133 3.49 17.07 7.57
C HIS A 133 3.78 16.82 9.05
N ALA A 134 2.83 17.16 9.93
CA ALA A 134 2.97 16.92 11.37
C ALA A 134 3.09 15.42 11.69
N ALA A 135 2.33 14.57 11.02
CA ALA A 135 2.39 13.12 11.18
C ALA A 135 3.73 12.54 10.69
N ARG A 136 4.28 13.06 9.59
CA ARG A 136 5.62 12.70 9.12
C ARG A 136 6.69 13.08 10.14
N GLU A 137 6.64 14.29 10.67
CA GLU A 137 7.58 14.73 11.71
C GLU A 137 7.51 13.84 12.95
N ALA A 138 6.29 13.56 13.42
CA ALA A 138 6.07 12.65 14.53
C ALA A 138 6.64 11.25 14.25
N LEU A 139 6.43 10.71 13.05
CA LEU A 139 6.98 9.41 12.66
C LEU A 139 8.51 9.46 12.61
N SER A 140 9.12 10.46 11.99
CA SER A 140 10.58 10.61 11.89
C SER A 140 11.29 10.71 13.25
N ALA A 141 10.58 11.20 14.28
CA ALA A 141 11.10 11.34 15.64
C ALA A 141 11.06 10.04 16.45
N VAL A 142 10.47 8.95 15.92
CA VAL A 142 10.37 7.67 16.63
C VAL A 142 11.76 7.03 16.77
N PRO A 143 12.27 6.83 18.00
CA PRO A 143 13.59 6.24 18.19
C PRO A 143 13.59 4.75 17.80
N PRO A 144 14.70 4.24 17.26
CA PRO A 144 14.84 2.81 17.03
C PRO A 144 14.81 2.03 18.36
N PRO A 145 14.37 0.77 18.36
CA PRO A 145 14.42 -0.06 19.56
C PRO A 145 15.86 -0.16 20.09
N PRO A 146 16.06 -0.10 21.43
CA PRO A 146 17.39 -0.19 22.02
C PRO A 146 18.16 -1.43 21.54
N GLY A 147 19.41 -1.22 21.13
CA GLY A 147 20.28 -2.31 20.68
C GLY A 147 20.06 -2.81 19.25
N LEU A 148 19.07 -2.28 18.51
CA LEU A 148 18.83 -2.65 17.11
C LEU A 148 19.35 -1.62 16.10
N GLN A 149 19.72 -0.42 16.54
CA GLN A 149 20.25 0.59 15.63
C GLN A 149 21.64 0.20 15.14
N ALA A 150 21.76 -0.04 13.82
CA ALA A 150 23.03 -0.37 13.18
C ALA A 150 23.75 0.87 12.66
N ARG A 151 22.99 1.81 12.07
CA ARG A 151 23.46 3.10 11.56
C ARG A 151 22.30 4.11 11.53
N PRO A 152 22.56 5.42 11.31
CA PRO A 152 21.50 6.42 11.21
C PRO A 152 20.44 6.01 10.17
N GLY A 153 19.17 5.98 10.57
CA GLY A 153 18.03 5.65 9.71
C GLY A 153 17.80 4.15 9.43
N PHE A 154 18.56 3.24 10.04
CA PHE A 154 18.40 1.79 9.83
C PHE A 154 18.51 1.00 11.13
N VAL A 155 17.69 -0.06 11.24
CA VAL A 155 17.81 -1.10 12.27
C VAL A 155 18.23 -2.42 11.66
N THR A 156 18.95 -3.24 12.42
CA THR A 156 19.28 -4.62 12.04
C THR A 156 18.40 -5.59 12.79
N VAL A 157 17.69 -6.44 12.05
CA VAL A 157 16.90 -7.55 12.59
C VAL A 157 17.46 -8.88 12.12
N GLN A 158 17.11 -9.96 12.81
CA GLN A 158 17.48 -11.31 12.39
C GLN A 158 16.45 -11.81 11.37
N GLY A 159 16.91 -12.07 10.15
CA GLY A 159 16.15 -12.73 9.12
C GLY A 159 16.04 -14.24 9.31
N PRO A 160 15.43 -14.94 8.34
CA PRO A 160 15.47 -16.40 8.29
C PRO A 160 16.92 -16.91 8.41
N GLU A 161 17.10 -17.99 9.17
CA GLU A 161 18.42 -18.61 9.41
C GLU A 161 19.45 -17.73 10.16
N GLY A 162 19.02 -16.62 10.77
CA GLY A 162 19.90 -15.75 11.56
C GLY A 162 20.76 -14.81 10.71
N THR A 163 20.38 -14.59 9.45
CA THR A 163 21.04 -13.61 8.59
C THR A 163 20.64 -12.19 9.02
N PRO A 164 21.59 -11.29 9.32
CA PRO A 164 21.26 -9.90 9.62
C PRO A 164 20.65 -9.18 8.42
N ILE A 165 19.51 -8.52 8.61
CA ILE A 165 18.83 -7.71 7.59
C ILE A 165 18.74 -6.27 8.10
N GLU A 166 19.24 -5.32 7.31
CA GLU A 166 19.02 -3.89 7.56
C GLU A 166 17.64 -3.47 7.03
N ILE A 167 16.87 -2.80 7.88
CA ILE A 167 15.54 -2.26 7.56
C ILE A 167 15.55 -0.75 7.82
N PRO A 168 15.04 0.07 6.89
CA PRO A 168 14.83 1.50 7.15
C PRO A 168 14.00 1.74 8.41
N TRP A 169 14.44 2.68 9.23
CA TRP A 169 13.75 3.09 10.43
C TRP A 169 13.45 4.60 10.41
N PRO A 170 12.23 5.02 10.79
CA PRO A 170 11.09 4.20 11.18
C PRO A 170 10.33 3.59 9.99
N PRO A 171 9.58 2.49 10.18
CA PRO A 171 8.81 1.88 9.11
C PRO A 171 7.79 2.86 8.51
N ASN A 172 7.58 2.78 7.20
CA ASN A 172 6.61 3.58 6.45
C ASN A 172 6.87 5.10 6.42
N LEU A 173 8.00 5.59 6.92
CA LEU A 173 8.36 7.01 6.77
C LEU A 173 8.40 7.42 5.30
N ASP A 174 8.97 6.57 4.45
CA ASP A 174 9.01 6.74 3.01
C ASP A 174 7.62 6.84 2.36
N VAL A 175 6.57 6.30 3.00
CA VAL A 175 5.18 6.39 2.51
C VAL A 175 4.64 7.79 2.77
N LEU A 176 4.82 8.33 3.97
CA LEU A 176 4.38 9.69 4.28
C LEU A 176 5.15 10.73 3.45
N GLU A 177 6.44 10.50 3.20
CA GLU A 177 7.20 11.36 2.30
C GLU A 177 6.70 11.28 0.85
N ALA A 178 6.27 10.09 0.37
CA ALA A 178 5.68 9.95 -0.95
C ALA A 178 4.33 10.69 -1.05
N PHE A 179 3.52 10.62 0.01
CA PHE A 179 2.30 11.40 0.14
C PHE A 179 2.56 12.91 0.14
N GLU A 180 3.64 13.39 0.78
CA GLU A 180 4.01 14.82 0.71
C GLU A 180 4.42 15.23 -0.71
N ARG A 181 5.22 14.38 -1.38
CA ARG A 181 5.71 14.63 -2.75
C ARG A 181 4.60 14.67 -3.78
N CYS A 182 3.63 13.76 -3.68
CA CYS A 182 2.51 13.61 -4.60
C CYS A 182 1.18 14.01 -3.96
N PHE A 183 1.22 15.04 -3.11
CA PHE A 183 0.04 15.49 -2.39
C PHE A 183 -1.03 16.02 -3.33
N GLY A 184 -2.26 15.52 -3.17
CA GLY A 184 -3.40 15.83 -4.03
C GLY A 184 -3.64 14.80 -5.13
N ASP A 185 -2.71 13.88 -5.37
CA ASP A 185 -2.94 12.73 -6.26
C ASP A 185 -3.85 11.69 -5.59
N SER A 186 -4.34 10.72 -6.38
CA SER A 186 -5.02 9.56 -5.80
C SER A 186 -4.11 8.79 -4.83
N TYR A 187 -4.69 8.19 -3.79
CA TYR A 187 -3.94 7.35 -2.84
C TYR A 187 -3.10 6.29 -3.54
N ARG A 188 -3.68 5.61 -4.54
CA ARG A 188 -2.98 4.62 -5.36
C ARG A 188 -1.73 5.20 -6.01
N HIS A 189 -1.85 6.34 -6.67
CA HIS A 189 -0.72 6.97 -7.36
C HIS A 189 0.38 7.34 -6.36
N ALA A 190 0.05 8.04 -5.28
CA ALA A 190 1.04 8.48 -4.31
C ALA A 190 1.72 7.30 -3.58
N TYR A 191 1.00 6.19 -3.35
CA TYR A 191 1.51 4.99 -2.69
C TYR A 191 2.35 4.08 -3.60
N GLU A 192 1.94 3.87 -4.85
CA GLU A 192 2.53 2.87 -5.75
C GLU A 192 3.53 3.46 -6.75
N SER A 193 3.39 4.74 -7.10
CA SER A 193 4.18 5.33 -8.17
C SER A 193 5.67 5.42 -7.78
N PRO A 194 6.59 4.91 -8.62
CA PRO A 194 8.03 5.14 -8.44
C PRO A 194 8.40 6.63 -8.40
N GLN A 195 7.64 7.50 -9.08
CA GLN A 195 7.89 8.95 -9.08
C GLN A 195 7.64 9.55 -7.70
N CYS A 196 6.64 9.04 -6.98
CA CYS A 196 6.31 9.45 -5.63
C CYS A 196 7.18 8.74 -4.61
N ARG A 197 7.48 7.46 -4.81
CA ARG A 197 8.21 6.63 -3.86
C ARG A 197 9.72 6.82 -3.90
N ARG A 198 10.27 7.51 -4.91
CA ARG A 198 11.70 7.76 -5.19
C ARG A 198 12.60 6.94 -4.27
N GLN A 199 12.95 5.73 -4.71
CA GLN A 199 14.11 5.05 -4.16
C GLN A 199 15.28 5.98 -4.46
N THR A 200 15.75 6.73 -3.46
CA THR A 200 17.05 7.39 -3.58
C THR A 200 18.05 6.26 -3.85
N PRO A 201 18.87 6.35 -4.91
CA PRO A 201 19.93 5.37 -5.14
C PRO A 201 20.85 5.23 -3.93
#